data_AF-A0A182SXH0-F1
#
_entry.id   AF-A0A182SXH0-F1
#
_cell.length_a   1.000
_cell.length_b   1.000
_cell.length_c   1.000
_cell.angle_alpha   90.00
_cell.angle_beta   90.00
_cell.angle_gamma   90.00
#
_symmetry.space_group_name_H-M   'P 1'
#
loop_
_entity.id
_entity.type
_entity.pdbx_description
1 polymer ?
#
loop_
_entity_poly.entity_id
_entity_poly.type
_entity_poly.pdbx_seq_one_letter_code
_entity_poly.pdbx_strand_id
1 'polypeptide(L)'
;MFRWDAALVVMALLGWSSLPSEGCPAEVCVCKWKGGKQTVECGGRFLNRLPDGMDPGTQVLNFSANSLTILQSERFRKMDLINLQKIYLARNQIVKIHDRAFRGLTNLVELDLSDNTLSEVPTETFQDYAALMRLSLSGNPIRALRSNAFKQLSYLTTLELSNCQIELVEDEAFIGMDNLEWLRLDGNRITTIRGAHVLPESLHGINLQSNRWHCDCHLTDVYTWLNSFNVPQREEIKCSGPPRLVGETVKTLTLDDLACLPVVTPETSYREIAEGRNISLDCRIAAIPEPTVAWLFQGQVLLNDSLLSPNLHLYYYVDDIDGAKHSELFIYNINAD
;
A
#
# COMPACT_ATOMS: atom_id res chain seq x y z
N MET A 1 -42.26 60.45 63.16
CA MET A 1 -41.17 59.75 63.88
C MET A 1 -41.08 58.36 63.29
N PHE A 2 -40.09 58.14 62.42
CA PHE A 2 -40.00 56.98 61.53
C PHE A 2 -39.69 55.69 62.29
N ARG A 3 -40.49 54.64 62.03
CA ARG A 3 -40.25 53.25 62.45
C ARG A 3 -39.37 52.56 61.41
N TRP A 4 -38.43 51.77 61.91
CA TRP A 4 -37.54 50.90 61.16
C TRP A 4 -38.25 49.58 60.85
N ASP A 5 -38.24 49.15 59.60
CA ASP A 5 -38.50 47.74 59.24
C ASP A 5 -37.31 47.24 58.42
N ALA A 6 -36.56 46.32 59.02
CA ALA A 6 -35.45 45.63 58.39
C ALA A 6 -36.00 44.52 57.48
N ALA A 7 -35.86 44.69 56.17
CA ALA A 7 -36.16 43.63 55.21
C ALA A 7 -34.98 42.65 55.12
N LEU A 8 -35.20 41.43 55.61
CA LEU A 8 -34.36 40.26 55.38
C LEU A 8 -34.40 39.88 53.89
N VAL A 9 -33.29 40.09 53.18
CA VAL A 9 -33.10 39.54 51.83
C VAL A 9 -32.63 38.09 51.98
N VAL A 10 -33.53 37.14 51.70
CA VAL A 10 -33.19 35.73 51.56
C VAL A 10 -32.52 35.55 50.19
N MET A 11 -31.20 35.44 50.17
CA MET A 11 -30.43 35.01 49.00
C MET A 11 -30.70 33.53 48.74
N ALA A 12 -31.61 33.25 47.81
CA ALA A 12 -31.78 31.91 47.26
C ALA A 12 -30.52 31.54 46.46
N LEU A 13 -29.76 30.57 46.96
CA LEU A 13 -28.70 29.90 46.20
C LEU A 13 -29.35 29.06 45.10
N LEU A 14 -29.62 29.70 43.95
CA LEU A 14 -29.88 28.97 42.72
C LEU A 14 -28.58 28.26 42.35
N GLY A 15 -28.55 26.94 42.56
CA GLY A 15 -27.49 26.09 42.04
C GLY A 15 -27.33 26.37 40.55
N TRP A 16 -26.08 26.61 40.12
CA TRP A 16 -25.73 26.71 38.71
C TRP A 16 -26.02 25.37 38.02
N SER A 17 -27.24 25.17 37.55
CA SER A 17 -27.50 24.26 36.45
C SER A 17 -26.89 24.92 35.22
N SER A 18 -25.78 24.37 34.73
CA SER A 18 -25.19 24.74 33.45
C SER A 18 -26.30 24.79 32.39
N LEU A 19 -26.48 25.96 31.76
CA LEU A 19 -27.31 26.09 30.56
C LEU A 19 -26.89 24.98 29.57
N PRO A 20 -27.85 24.32 28.89
CA PRO A 20 -27.50 23.41 27.80
C PRO A 20 -26.69 24.22 26.80
N SER A 21 -25.47 23.77 26.50
CA SER A 21 -24.62 24.42 25.51
C SER A 21 -25.36 24.44 24.17
N GLU A 22 -25.74 25.63 23.69
CA GLU A 22 -26.08 25.81 22.28
C GLU A 22 -24.91 25.23 21.47
N GLY A 23 -25.15 24.22 20.63
CA GLY A 23 -24.09 23.55 19.86
C GLY A 23 -23.60 22.20 20.39
N CYS A 24 -24.39 21.46 21.19
CA CYS A 24 -24.10 20.06 21.48
C CYS A 24 -25.33 19.15 21.37
N PRO A 25 -25.29 18.06 20.58
CA PRO A 25 -26.32 17.02 20.60
C PRO A 25 -26.17 16.15 21.86
N ALA A 26 -26.50 16.71 23.03
CA ALA A 26 -26.23 16.13 24.34
C ALA A 26 -26.97 14.81 24.61
N GLU A 27 -28.04 14.51 23.87
CA GLU A 27 -28.75 13.23 23.97
C GLU A 27 -27.89 12.04 23.51
N VAL A 28 -26.99 12.28 22.55
CA VAL A 28 -26.21 11.22 21.89
C VAL A 28 -24.71 11.50 21.85
N CYS A 29 -24.24 12.66 22.28
CA CYS A 29 -22.82 13.00 22.29
C CYS A 29 -22.42 13.75 23.55
N VAL A 30 -21.14 13.68 23.88
CA VAL A 30 -20.54 14.48 24.95
C VAL A 30 -19.62 15.51 24.32
N CYS A 31 -19.91 16.79 24.54
CA CYS A 31 -19.07 17.89 24.06
C CYS A 31 -18.22 18.42 25.21
N LYS A 32 -16.90 18.53 25.00
CA LYS A 32 -15.95 18.94 26.04
C LYS A 32 -14.71 19.61 25.46
N TRP A 33 -14.00 20.35 26.30
CA TRP A 33 -12.69 20.88 25.98
C TRP A 33 -11.61 19.85 26.34
N LYS A 34 -10.79 19.42 25.37
CA LYS A 34 -9.73 18.43 25.57
C LYS A 34 -8.50 18.82 24.78
N GLY A 35 -7.36 18.95 25.46
CA GLY A 35 -6.08 19.27 24.81
C GLY A 35 -6.08 20.60 24.05
N GLY A 36 -6.76 21.63 24.57
CA GLY A 36 -6.87 22.92 23.91
C GLY A 36 -7.87 22.98 22.74
N LYS A 37 -8.71 21.95 22.58
CA LYS A 37 -9.66 21.84 21.46
C LYS A 37 -11.09 21.53 21.90
N GLN A 38 -12.06 22.12 21.21
CA GLN A 38 -13.48 21.75 21.33
C GLN A 38 -13.72 20.39 20.67
N THR A 39 -14.10 19.41 21.50
CA THR A 39 -14.20 18.01 21.13
C THR A 39 -15.62 17.50 21.30
N VAL A 40 -16.16 16.82 20.29
CA VAL A 40 -17.45 16.14 20.33
C VAL A 40 -17.24 14.63 20.29
N GLU A 41 -17.69 13.91 21.32
CA GLU A 41 -17.54 12.45 21.48
C GLU A 41 -18.89 11.73 21.36
N CYS A 42 -19.13 11.13 20.19
CA CYS A 42 -20.35 10.42 19.80
C CYS A 42 -20.15 8.90 19.66
N GLY A 43 -19.03 8.34 20.12
CA GLY A 43 -18.71 6.93 19.87
C GLY A 43 -19.53 5.92 20.66
N GLY A 44 -19.64 4.69 20.14
CA GLY A 44 -20.22 3.54 20.84
C GLY A 44 -21.74 3.53 20.96
N ARG A 45 -22.46 4.19 20.05
CA ARG A 45 -23.90 4.48 20.20
C ARG A 45 -24.77 3.95 19.05
N PHE A 46 -24.23 3.07 18.22
CA PHE A 46 -24.93 2.45 17.09
C PHE A 46 -25.57 3.45 16.12
N LEU A 47 -25.01 4.67 16.06
CA LEU A 47 -25.56 5.74 15.23
C LEU A 47 -25.26 5.45 13.76
N ASN A 48 -26.28 5.54 12.90
CA ASN A 48 -26.15 5.35 11.46
C ASN A 48 -25.91 6.65 10.68
N ARG A 49 -25.95 7.80 11.37
CA ARG A 49 -25.72 9.13 10.82
C ARG A 49 -25.10 10.06 11.85
N LEU A 50 -24.36 11.06 11.39
CA LEU A 50 -23.85 12.13 12.25
C LEU A 50 -25.03 12.96 12.79
N PRO A 51 -25.09 13.26 14.10
CA PRO A 51 -26.16 14.09 14.67
C PRO A 51 -25.97 15.56 14.30
N ASP A 52 -27.08 16.28 14.10
CA ASP A 52 -27.05 17.72 13.85
C ASP A 52 -26.93 18.52 15.17
N GLY A 53 -26.71 19.84 15.08
CA GLY A 53 -26.66 20.72 16.25
C GLY A 53 -25.32 20.72 17.00
N MET A 54 -24.25 20.29 16.34
CA MET A 54 -22.88 20.49 16.82
C MET A 54 -22.43 21.94 16.61
N ASP A 55 -21.61 22.47 17.52
CA ASP A 55 -21.03 23.80 17.45
C ASP A 55 -20.09 23.96 16.24
N PRO A 56 -20.23 25.01 15.40
CA PRO A 56 -19.34 25.29 14.28
C PRO A 56 -17.85 25.44 14.65
N GLY A 57 -17.55 25.80 15.90
CA GLY A 57 -16.21 25.87 16.48
C GLY A 57 -15.58 24.51 16.82
N THR A 58 -16.31 23.40 16.63
CA THR A 58 -15.80 22.05 16.87
C THR A 58 -14.56 21.75 16.04
N GLN A 59 -13.49 21.35 16.71
CA GLN A 59 -12.20 21.03 16.08
C GLN A 59 -11.91 19.54 16.06
N VAL A 60 -12.52 18.75 16.94
CA VAL A 60 -12.31 17.31 17.02
C VAL A 60 -13.66 16.61 17.08
N LEU A 61 -13.93 15.74 16.11
CA LEU A 61 -15.10 14.88 16.09
C LEU A 61 -14.66 13.43 16.26
N ASN A 62 -15.13 12.78 17.33
CA ASN A 62 -15.00 11.34 17.48
C ASN A 62 -16.36 10.66 17.32
N PHE A 63 -16.53 9.96 16.21
CA PHE A 63 -17.72 9.20 15.84
C PHE A 63 -17.40 7.70 15.68
N SER A 64 -16.33 7.23 16.32
CA SER A 64 -15.86 5.84 16.20
C SER A 64 -16.81 4.84 16.88
N ALA A 65 -16.77 3.56 16.49
CA ALA A 65 -17.61 2.51 17.05
C ALA A 65 -19.13 2.80 16.91
N ASN A 66 -19.56 3.12 15.68
CA ASN A 66 -20.95 3.37 15.32
C ASN A 66 -21.34 2.50 14.10
N SER A 67 -22.41 2.85 13.40
CA SER A 67 -22.95 2.07 12.27
C SER A 67 -23.09 2.93 11.01
N LEU A 68 -22.19 3.89 10.80
CA LEU A 68 -22.17 4.71 9.60
C LEU A 68 -21.75 3.87 8.39
N THR A 69 -22.55 3.88 7.33
CA THR A 69 -22.29 3.10 6.10
C THR A 69 -21.82 3.94 4.92
N ILE A 70 -22.28 5.18 4.83
CA ILE A 70 -21.97 6.09 3.73
C ILE A 70 -21.71 7.49 4.28
N LEU A 71 -20.61 8.10 3.84
CA LEU A 71 -20.36 9.52 4.08
C LEU A 71 -20.76 10.34 2.84
N GLN A 72 -21.84 11.12 2.98
CA GLN A 72 -22.45 11.88 1.89
C GLN A 72 -21.60 13.12 1.51
N SER A 73 -21.76 13.58 0.26
CA SER A 73 -21.10 14.80 -0.23
C SER A 73 -21.42 16.02 0.63
N GLU A 74 -20.39 16.79 0.96
CA GLU A 74 -20.45 18.05 1.69
C GLU A 74 -21.08 17.93 3.09
N ARG A 75 -21.07 16.73 3.69
CA ARG A 75 -21.76 16.45 4.96
C ARG A 75 -21.30 17.36 6.09
N PHE A 76 -20.00 17.59 6.24
CA PHE A 76 -19.46 18.46 7.29
C PHE A 76 -19.73 19.93 7.03
N ARG A 77 -19.65 20.37 5.76
CA ARG A 77 -19.97 21.75 5.37
C ARG A 77 -21.44 22.09 5.63
N LYS A 78 -22.36 21.16 5.36
CA LYS A 78 -23.81 21.34 5.66
C LYS A 78 -24.11 21.44 7.15
N MET A 79 -23.22 20.94 8.01
CA MET A 79 -23.30 21.07 9.47
C MET A 79 -22.48 22.25 10.01
N ASP A 80 -21.89 23.07 9.13
CA ASP A 80 -21.00 24.17 9.48
C ASP A 80 -19.75 23.77 10.29
N LEU A 81 -19.30 22.51 10.13
CA LEU A 81 -18.13 21.97 10.84
C LEU A 81 -16.82 22.15 10.05
N ILE A 82 -16.62 23.34 9.48
CA ILE A 82 -15.46 23.65 8.62
C ILE A 82 -14.16 23.84 9.42
N ASN A 83 -14.26 23.99 10.75
CA ASN A 83 -13.10 24.15 11.65
C ASN A 83 -12.52 22.82 12.15
N LEU A 84 -13.04 21.68 11.68
CA LEU A 84 -12.55 20.36 12.07
C LEU A 84 -11.08 20.19 11.68
N GLN A 85 -10.30 19.77 12.67
CA GLN A 85 -8.88 19.44 12.54
C GLN A 85 -8.64 17.94 12.68
N LYS A 86 -9.49 17.23 13.43
CA LYS A 86 -9.39 15.78 13.62
C LYS A 86 -10.75 15.11 13.51
N ILE A 87 -10.81 14.04 12.71
CA ILE A 87 -12.02 13.25 12.52
C ILE A 87 -11.69 11.79 12.76
N TYR A 88 -12.37 11.19 13.75
CA TYR A 88 -12.27 9.76 14.05
C TYR A 88 -13.56 9.05 13.67
N LEU A 89 -13.49 8.19 12.67
CA LEU A 89 -14.58 7.38 12.13
C LEU A 89 -14.25 5.87 12.20
N ALA A 90 -13.30 5.49 13.06
CA ALA A 90 -12.86 4.12 13.22
C ALA A 90 -13.99 3.18 13.64
N ARG A 91 -13.93 1.90 13.24
CA ARG A 91 -14.92 0.87 13.63
C ARG A 91 -16.36 1.29 13.31
N ASN A 92 -16.58 1.73 12.08
CA ASN A 92 -17.92 1.90 11.52
C ASN A 92 -18.16 0.81 10.46
N GLN A 93 -19.09 1.01 9.53
CA GLN A 93 -19.38 0.09 8.43
C GLN A 93 -19.28 0.85 7.09
N ILE A 94 -18.36 1.82 7.00
CA ILE A 94 -18.30 2.72 5.85
C ILE A 94 -17.85 1.92 4.63
N VAL A 95 -18.76 1.76 3.66
CA VAL A 95 -18.49 1.11 2.37
C VAL A 95 -18.10 2.15 1.34
N LYS A 96 -18.67 3.36 1.44
CA LYS A 96 -18.49 4.41 0.44
C LYS A 96 -18.36 5.78 1.07
N ILE A 97 -17.37 6.53 0.59
CA ILE A 97 -17.25 7.97 0.82
C ILE A 97 -17.53 8.65 -0.51
N HIS A 98 -18.52 9.52 -0.56
CA HIS A 98 -18.83 10.25 -1.79
C HIS A 98 -17.78 11.32 -2.06
N ASP A 99 -17.60 11.64 -3.34
CA ASP A 99 -16.84 12.80 -3.78
C ASP A 99 -17.29 14.04 -3.00
N ARG A 100 -16.31 14.88 -2.62
CA ARG A 100 -16.56 16.12 -1.87
C ARG A 100 -17.17 15.91 -0.48
N ALA A 101 -17.17 14.71 0.08
CA ALA A 101 -17.65 14.45 1.45
C ALA A 101 -16.98 15.36 2.49
N PHE A 102 -15.69 15.63 2.31
CA PHE A 102 -14.86 16.43 3.21
C PHE A 102 -14.64 17.87 2.69
N ARG A 103 -15.39 18.31 1.68
CA ARG A 103 -15.22 19.63 1.06
C ARG A 103 -15.30 20.76 2.09
N GLY A 104 -14.27 21.61 2.10
CA GLY A 104 -14.14 22.75 2.99
C GLY A 104 -13.36 22.46 4.27
N LEU A 105 -12.88 21.23 4.47
CA LEU A 105 -12.07 20.86 5.64
C LEU A 105 -10.57 21.12 5.40
N THR A 106 -10.24 22.36 5.04
CA THR A 106 -8.86 22.77 4.73
C THR A 106 -7.91 22.71 5.93
N ASN A 107 -8.45 22.66 7.15
CA ASN A 107 -7.70 22.59 8.41
C ASN A 107 -7.55 21.16 8.95
N LEU A 108 -8.03 20.14 8.23
CA LEU A 108 -8.00 18.75 8.68
C LEU A 108 -6.55 18.24 8.65
N VAL A 109 -6.06 17.81 9.81
CA VAL A 109 -4.69 17.29 9.98
C VAL A 109 -4.65 15.79 10.31
N GLU A 110 -5.75 15.23 10.81
CA GLU A 110 -5.83 13.82 11.21
C GLU A 110 -7.18 13.22 10.83
N LEU A 111 -7.14 12.13 10.08
CA LEU A 111 -8.31 11.38 9.65
C LEU A 111 -8.10 9.88 9.95
N ASP A 112 -8.99 9.33 10.76
CA ASP A 112 -8.99 7.91 11.09
C ASP A 112 -10.25 7.25 10.51
N LEU A 113 -10.04 6.40 9.52
CA LEU A 113 -11.04 5.57 8.83
C LEU A 113 -10.79 4.08 9.09
N SER A 114 -10.00 3.73 10.10
CA SER A 114 -9.64 2.34 10.40
C SER A 114 -10.85 1.45 10.71
N ASP A 115 -10.71 0.15 10.50
CA ASP A 115 -11.73 -0.87 10.78
C ASP A 115 -13.10 -0.52 10.15
N ASN A 116 -13.10 -0.15 8.87
CA ASN A 116 -14.29 0.05 8.06
C ASN A 116 -14.34 -0.99 6.93
N THR A 117 -15.19 -0.78 5.93
CA THR A 117 -15.42 -1.70 4.81
C THR A 117 -15.03 -1.10 3.47
N LEU A 118 -14.07 -0.17 3.46
CA LEU A 118 -13.58 0.47 2.24
C LEU A 118 -12.79 -0.54 1.40
N SER A 119 -13.20 -0.74 0.14
CA SER A 119 -12.50 -1.62 -0.80
C SER A 119 -11.35 -0.94 -1.54
N GLU A 120 -11.27 0.38 -1.46
CA GLU A 120 -10.29 1.20 -2.15
C GLU A 120 -9.91 2.42 -1.31
N VAL A 121 -8.74 2.99 -1.61
CA VAL A 121 -8.31 4.27 -1.04
C VAL A 121 -9.22 5.38 -1.59
N PRO A 122 -9.78 6.28 -0.74
CA PRO A 122 -10.71 7.32 -1.19
C PRO A 122 -10.00 8.52 -1.83
N THR A 123 -9.17 8.25 -2.86
CA THR A 123 -8.26 9.19 -3.54
C THR A 123 -8.94 10.48 -3.98
N GLU A 124 -10.15 10.39 -4.54
CA GLU A 124 -10.93 11.54 -5.05
C GLU A 124 -11.28 12.58 -3.98
N THR A 125 -11.20 12.22 -2.70
CA THR A 125 -11.53 13.09 -1.59
C THR A 125 -10.31 13.88 -1.06
N PHE A 126 -9.09 13.44 -1.35
CA PHE A 126 -7.86 14.00 -0.76
C PHE A 126 -7.61 15.47 -1.11
N GLN A 127 -8.12 15.92 -2.26
CA GLN A 127 -8.07 17.33 -2.67
C GLN A 127 -8.81 18.28 -1.70
N ASP A 128 -9.77 17.78 -0.92
CA ASP A 128 -10.57 18.60 -0.01
C ASP A 128 -9.82 18.92 1.30
N TYR A 129 -8.75 18.19 1.61
CA TYR A 129 -7.98 18.26 2.86
C TYR A 129 -6.49 18.01 2.64
N ALA A 130 -5.89 18.74 1.70
CA ALA A 130 -4.49 18.57 1.29
C ALA A 130 -3.46 18.77 2.43
N ALA A 131 -3.82 19.47 3.52
CA ALA A 131 -2.97 19.69 4.69
C ALA A 131 -2.93 18.50 5.69
N LEU A 132 -3.49 17.35 5.32
CA LEU A 132 -3.56 16.18 6.18
C LEU A 132 -2.16 15.67 6.52
N MET A 133 -1.90 15.42 7.80
CA MET A 133 -0.62 14.92 8.30
C MET A 133 -0.69 13.44 8.69
N ARG A 134 -1.85 12.96 9.16
CA ARG A 134 -2.04 11.57 9.56
C ARG A 134 -3.31 10.98 8.95
N LEU A 135 -3.14 9.84 8.28
CA LEU A 135 -4.22 9.04 7.71
C LEU A 135 -4.12 7.60 8.19
N SER A 136 -5.19 7.09 8.79
CA SER A 136 -5.32 5.66 9.10
C SER A 136 -6.45 5.04 8.29
N LEU A 137 -6.11 4.02 7.50
CA LEU A 137 -7.01 3.18 6.72
C LEU A 137 -6.91 1.71 7.15
N SER A 138 -6.15 1.41 8.21
CA SER A 138 -5.90 0.06 8.71
C SER A 138 -7.19 -0.75 8.90
N GLY A 139 -7.17 -2.05 8.62
CA GLY A 139 -8.32 -2.94 8.83
C GLY A 139 -9.45 -2.81 7.81
N ASN A 140 -9.27 -2.04 6.73
CA ASN A 140 -10.21 -1.98 5.60
C ASN A 140 -9.86 -3.01 4.52
N PRO A 141 -10.81 -3.63 3.80
CA PRO A 141 -10.53 -4.62 2.75
C PRO A 141 -9.99 -4.03 1.43
N ILE A 142 -8.95 -3.20 1.49
CA ILE A 142 -8.27 -2.55 0.35
C ILE A 142 -7.29 -3.53 -0.30
N ARG A 143 -7.56 -3.95 -1.54
CA ARG A 143 -6.74 -4.96 -2.24
C ARG A 143 -5.58 -4.40 -3.04
N ALA A 144 -5.65 -3.14 -3.47
CA ALA A 144 -4.63 -2.54 -4.32
C ALA A 144 -4.39 -1.08 -3.96
N LEU A 145 -3.12 -0.68 -3.97
CA LEU A 145 -2.71 0.73 -3.97
C LEU A 145 -2.40 1.11 -5.42
N ARG A 146 -3.23 1.99 -5.97
CA ARG A 146 -3.11 2.45 -7.35
C ARG A 146 -2.02 3.51 -7.50
N SER A 147 -1.47 3.67 -8.69
CA SER A 147 -0.55 4.77 -9.01
C SER A 147 -1.17 6.11 -8.64
N ASN A 148 -0.38 7.01 -8.04
CA ASN A 148 -0.82 8.34 -7.61
C ASN A 148 -1.94 8.35 -6.53
N ALA A 149 -2.22 7.24 -5.84
CA ALA A 149 -3.32 7.15 -4.87
C ALA A 149 -3.24 8.22 -3.76
N PHE A 150 -2.04 8.63 -3.35
CA PHE A 150 -1.84 9.60 -2.26
C PHE A 150 -1.26 10.94 -2.72
N LYS A 151 -1.16 11.18 -4.04
CA LYS A 151 -0.44 12.33 -4.64
C LYS A 151 -0.86 13.70 -4.10
N GLN A 152 -2.12 13.85 -3.70
CA GLN A 152 -2.66 15.12 -3.19
C GLN A 152 -2.34 15.38 -1.72
N LEU A 153 -1.79 14.41 -0.99
CA LEU A 153 -1.49 14.50 0.44
C LEU A 153 0.01 14.77 0.68
N SER A 154 0.54 15.86 0.12
CA SER A 154 1.97 16.18 0.16
C SER A 154 2.51 16.48 1.57
N TYR A 155 1.64 16.81 2.53
CA TYR A 155 1.98 17.07 3.94
C TYR A 155 1.86 15.84 4.84
N LEU A 156 1.51 14.67 4.29
CA LEU A 156 1.28 13.47 5.07
C LEU A 156 2.59 12.97 5.67
N THR A 157 2.63 12.83 6.99
CA THR A 157 3.79 12.32 7.74
C THR A 157 3.56 10.92 8.27
N THR A 158 2.30 10.49 8.43
CA THR A 158 1.95 9.14 8.89
C THR A 158 0.84 8.53 8.03
N LEU A 159 1.14 7.38 7.43
CA LEU A 159 0.19 6.57 6.67
C LEU A 159 0.09 5.16 7.25
N GLU A 160 -1.10 4.78 7.71
CA GLU A 160 -1.37 3.46 8.27
C GLU A 160 -2.32 2.67 7.37
N LEU A 161 -1.83 1.56 6.84
CA LEU A 161 -2.53 0.63 5.94
C LEU A 161 -2.37 -0.82 6.44
N SER A 162 -2.22 -1.02 7.74
CA SER A 162 -2.03 -2.35 8.32
C SER A 162 -3.30 -3.19 8.19
N ASN A 163 -3.17 -4.50 7.95
CA ASN A 163 -4.29 -5.44 7.88
C ASN A 163 -5.36 -5.11 6.83
N CYS A 164 -4.97 -4.54 5.68
CA CYS A 164 -5.90 -4.13 4.63
C CYS A 164 -6.18 -5.19 3.54
N GLN A 165 -5.45 -6.31 3.55
CA GLN A 165 -5.47 -7.32 2.48
C GLN A 165 -4.88 -6.83 1.15
N ILE A 166 -3.97 -5.86 1.19
CA ILE A 166 -3.30 -5.33 0.00
C ILE A 166 -2.46 -6.44 -0.64
N GLU A 167 -2.72 -6.72 -1.91
CA GLU A 167 -2.02 -7.71 -2.73
C GLU A 167 -1.14 -7.04 -3.80
N LEU A 168 -1.61 -5.91 -4.35
CA LEU A 168 -0.92 -5.17 -5.40
C LEU A 168 -0.57 -3.75 -4.92
N VAL A 169 0.68 -3.37 -5.12
CA VAL A 169 1.15 -1.97 -5.03
C VAL A 169 1.66 -1.61 -6.42
N GLU A 170 0.96 -0.71 -7.11
CA GLU A 170 1.36 -0.24 -8.43
C GLU A 170 2.58 0.69 -8.33
N ASP A 171 3.34 0.81 -9.44
CA ASP A 171 4.41 1.80 -9.53
C ASP A 171 3.85 3.20 -9.26
N GLU A 172 4.66 4.05 -8.64
CA GLU A 172 4.28 5.41 -8.25
C GLU A 172 3.06 5.50 -7.31
N ALA A 173 2.65 4.42 -6.63
CA ALA A 173 1.57 4.49 -5.63
C ALA A 173 1.85 5.52 -4.52
N PHE A 174 3.14 5.71 -4.21
CA PHE A 174 3.64 6.58 -3.15
C PHE A 174 4.27 7.88 -3.65
N ILE A 175 4.11 8.22 -4.94
CA ILE A 175 4.71 9.42 -5.53
C ILE A 175 4.16 10.71 -4.88
N GLY A 176 5.05 11.69 -4.65
CA GLY A 176 4.70 12.99 -4.07
C GLY A 176 4.55 12.99 -2.55
N MET A 177 4.84 11.89 -1.87
CA MET A 177 4.83 11.79 -0.41
C MET A 177 6.20 12.11 0.22
N ASP A 178 6.77 13.25 -0.13
CA ASP A 178 8.14 13.63 0.25
C ASP A 178 8.31 13.86 1.76
N ASN A 179 7.22 14.11 2.48
CA ASN A 179 7.22 14.33 3.94
C ASN A 179 6.82 13.09 4.75
N LEU A 180 6.65 11.93 4.13
CA LEU A 180 6.19 10.74 4.84
C LEU A 180 7.29 10.17 5.75
N GLU A 181 7.06 10.22 7.06
CA GLU A 181 8.00 9.72 8.06
C GLU A 181 7.69 8.28 8.50
N TRP A 182 6.40 7.92 8.52
CA TRP A 182 5.95 6.62 9.02
C TRP A 182 4.98 5.94 8.06
N LEU A 183 5.35 4.74 7.61
CA LEU A 183 4.53 3.91 6.74
C LEU A 183 4.30 2.54 7.35
N ARG A 184 3.02 2.16 7.49
CA ARG A 184 2.63 0.83 7.97
C ARG A 184 1.88 0.06 6.90
N LEU A 185 2.49 -1.03 6.44
CA LEU A 185 1.92 -1.98 5.47
C LEU A 185 1.90 -3.40 6.03
N ASP A 186 2.08 -3.58 7.34
CA ASP A 186 2.10 -4.89 7.98
C ASP A 186 0.75 -5.60 7.98
N GLY A 187 0.76 -6.94 7.93
CA GLY A 187 -0.47 -7.74 7.94
C GLY A 187 -1.24 -7.72 6.62
N ASN A 188 -0.58 -7.38 5.51
CA ASN A 188 -1.16 -7.43 4.17
C ASN A 188 -0.79 -8.73 3.44
N ARG A 189 -0.98 -8.78 2.13
CA ARG A 189 -0.71 -9.93 1.27
C ARG A 189 0.26 -9.58 0.15
N ILE A 190 1.09 -8.56 0.38
CA ILE A 190 2.04 -8.04 -0.61
C ILE A 190 3.10 -9.12 -0.85
N THR A 191 3.38 -9.40 -2.12
CA THR A 191 4.44 -10.34 -2.53
C THR A 191 5.70 -9.61 -2.98
N THR A 192 5.54 -8.50 -3.68
CA THR A 192 6.62 -7.60 -4.07
C THR A 192 6.05 -6.19 -4.30
N ILE A 193 6.92 -5.20 -4.37
CA ILE A 193 6.65 -3.83 -4.83
C ILE A 193 7.72 -3.55 -5.89
N ARG A 194 7.31 -3.12 -7.09
CA ARG A 194 8.23 -2.88 -8.21
C ARG A 194 8.13 -1.45 -8.70
N GLY A 195 9.17 -1.00 -9.39
CA GLY A 195 9.19 0.30 -10.06
C GLY A 195 10.28 1.22 -9.53
N ALA A 196 10.42 2.39 -10.16
CA ALA A 196 11.48 3.34 -9.84
C ALA A 196 11.28 3.96 -8.43
N HIS A 197 10.04 4.03 -7.96
CA HIS A 197 9.66 4.69 -6.70
C HIS A 197 8.96 3.72 -5.75
N VAL A 198 9.67 2.66 -5.35
CA VAL A 198 9.14 1.56 -4.52
C VAL A 198 8.58 2.07 -3.19
N LEU A 199 9.39 2.83 -2.45
CA LEU A 199 9.09 3.33 -1.10
C LEU A 199 9.72 4.72 -0.91
N PRO A 200 9.06 5.64 -0.18
CA PRO A 200 9.61 6.98 0.06
C PRO A 200 10.93 6.96 0.84
N GLU A 201 11.90 7.76 0.39
CA GLU A 201 13.23 7.87 1.03
C GLU A 201 13.21 8.73 2.31
N SER A 202 12.13 9.46 2.56
CA SER A 202 11.92 10.31 3.75
C SER A 202 11.53 9.55 5.02
N LEU A 203 11.38 8.23 4.94
CA LEU A 203 10.88 7.42 6.05
C LEU A 203 11.87 7.36 7.23
N HIS A 204 11.35 7.64 8.42
CA HIS A 204 12.02 7.42 9.71
C HIS A 204 11.68 6.05 10.30
N GLY A 205 10.59 5.42 9.87
CA GLY A 205 10.24 4.07 10.26
C GLY A 205 9.22 3.40 9.37
N ILE A 206 9.34 2.09 9.22
CA ILE A 206 8.50 1.31 8.32
C ILE A 206 8.14 -0.05 8.92
N ASN A 207 6.89 -0.47 8.71
CA ASN A 207 6.42 -1.80 9.06
C ASN A 207 5.99 -2.55 7.79
N LEU A 208 6.70 -3.63 7.50
CA LEU A 208 6.48 -4.47 6.31
C LEU A 208 6.24 -5.94 6.66
N GLN A 209 6.33 -6.31 7.94
CA GLN A 209 6.18 -7.69 8.40
C GLN A 209 4.78 -8.26 8.15
N SER A 210 4.63 -9.58 8.29
CA SER A 210 3.34 -10.26 8.09
C SER A 210 2.73 -10.00 6.70
N ASN A 211 3.59 -9.97 5.67
CA ASN A 211 3.23 -9.99 4.25
C ASN A 211 3.69 -11.32 3.63
N ARG A 212 3.44 -11.49 2.33
CA ARG A 212 3.79 -12.70 1.57
C ARG A 212 4.98 -12.46 0.64
N TRP A 213 6.04 -11.82 1.16
CA TRP A 213 7.22 -11.46 0.37
C TRP A 213 7.75 -12.68 -0.40
N HIS A 214 7.77 -12.58 -1.72
CA HIS A 214 8.29 -13.62 -2.60
C HIS A 214 9.68 -13.20 -3.04
N CYS A 215 10.69 -13.90 -2.53
CA CYS A 215 12.10 -13.57 -2.68
C CYS A 215 12.70 -14.18 -3.94
N ASP A 216 12.29 -13.66 -5.09
CA ASP A 216 12.86 -13.96 -6.38
C ASP A 216 13.34 -12.65 -7.05
N CYS A 217 13.54 -12.69 -8.37
CA CYS A 217 14.14 -11.59 -9.11
C CYS A 217 13.24 -10.36 -9.16
N HIS A 218 12.00 -10.51 -8.75
CA HIS A 218 11.03 -9.45 -8.72
C HIS A 218 11.05 -8.64 -7.43
N LEU A 219 11.78 -9.10 -6.40
CA LEU A 219 11.92 -8.40 -5.12
C LEU A 219 13.17 -7.49 -5.10
N THR A 220 13.93 -7.42 -6.19
CA THR A 220 15.18 -6.66 -6.27
C THR A 220 15.02 -5.20 -5.86
N ASP A 221 13.92 -4.56 -6.24
CA ASP A 221 13.71 -3.13 -5.96
C ASP A 221 13.48 -2.91 -4.46
N VAL A 222 12.68 -3.76 -3.81
CA VAL A 222 12.49 -3.75 -2.34
C VAL A 222 13.80 -4.10 -1.63
N TYR A 223 14.51 -5.12 -2.09
CA TYR A 223 15.79 -5.54 -1.51
C TYR A 223 16.85 -4.43 -1.56
N THR A 224 17.00 -3.77 -2.71
CA THR A 224 17.95 -2.66 -2.87
C THR A 224 17.57 -1.46 -2.01
N TRP A 225 16.29 -1.13 -1.91
CA TRP A 225 15.80 -0.08 -1.03
C TRP A 225 16.10 -0.37 0.45
N LEU A 226 15.80 -1.59 0.91
CA LEU A 226 16.02 -2.01 2.31
C LEU A 226 17.49 -1.94 2.75
N ASN A 227 18.41 -2.24 1.83
CA ASN A 227 19.84 -2.19 2.08
C ASN A 227 20.43 -0.79 1.95
N SER A 228 19.85 0.08 1.10
CA SER A 228 20.33 1.44 0.88
C SER A 228 19.88 2.42 1.97
N PHE A 229 18.62 2.37 2.40
CA PHE A 229 18.03 3.42 3.23
C PHE A 229 18.01 3.13 4.74
N ASN A 230 18.46 1.94 5.16
CA ASN A 230 18.59 1.46 6.56
C ASN A 230 17.56 2.02 7.56
N VAL A 231 16.29 2.11 7.14
CA VAL A 231 15.21 2.62 7.96
C VAL A 231 14.94 1.64 9.11
N PRO A 232 14.85 2.09 10.37
CA PRO A 232 14.50 1.22 11.50
C PRO A 232 13.20 0.47 11.27
N GLN A 233 13.27 -0.86 11.38
CA GLN A 233 12.11 -1.75 11.36
C GLN A 233 11.91 -2.34 12.74
N ARG A 234 10.64 -2.48 13.15
CA ARG A 234 10.31 -3.15 14.40
C ARG A 234 10.66 -4.64 14.36
N GLU A 235 10.49 -5.25 13.20
CA GLU A 235 10.79 -6.64 12.92
C GLU A 235 11.24 -6.76 11.46
N GLU A 236 12.27 -7.57 11.20
CA GLU A 236 12.78 -7.78 9.85
C GLU A 236 11.80 -8.62 9.01
N ILE A 237 11.68 -8.28 7.73
CA ILE A 237 10.84 -9.05 6.82
C ILE A 237 11.50 -10.38 6.43
N LYS A 238 10.67 -11.41 6.33
CA LYS A 238 11.07 -12.77 5.96
C LYS A 238 10.40 -13.20 4.67
N CYS A 239 11.09 -14.05 3.94
CA CYS A 239 10.62 -14.65 2.71
C CYS A 239 9.51 -15.68 2.98
N SER A 240 8.43 -15.58 2.21
CA SER A 240 7.32 -16.54 2.20
C SER A 240 7.43 -17.57 1.09
N GLY A 241 8.30 -17.32 0.11
CA GLY A 241 8.65 -18.19 -1.00
C GLY A 241 9.81 -17.58 -1.79
N PRO A 242 10.40 -18.29 -2.76
CA PRO A 242 10.14 -19.70 -3.13
C PRO A 242 10.55 -20.69 -2.01
N PRO A 243 10.20 -22.01 -2.09
CA PRO A 243 10.47 -23.00 -1.04
C PRO A 243 11.91 -23.01 -0.49
N ARG A 244 12.89 -22.73 -1.36
CA ARG A 244 14.32 -22.67 -0.99
C ARG A 244 14.68 -21.53 -0.02
N LEU A 245 13.86 -20.49 0.09
CA LEU A 245 14.11 -19.29 0.91
C LEU A 245 13.06 -19.08 2.01
N VAL A 246 12.09 -19.97 2.19
CA VAL A 246 11.02 -19.75 3.16
C VAL A 246 11.59 -19.57 4.56
N GLY A 247 11.26 -18.46 5.21
CA GLY A 247 11.68 -18.12 6.56
C GLY A 247 13.00 -17.33 6.65
N GLU A 248 13.76 -17.23 5.56
CA GLU A 248 14.98 -16.43 5.50
C GLU A 248 14.67 -14.93 5.61
N THR A 249 15.55 -14.19 6.27
CA THR A 249 15.44 -12.73 6.37
C THR A 249 15.88 -12.08 5.05
N VAL A 250 15.10 -11.15 4.51
CA VAL A 250 15.42 -10.55 3.19
C VAL A 250 16.78 -9.83 3.17
N LYS A 251 17.15 -9.16 4.27
CA LYS A 251 18.45 -8.46 4.38
C LYS A 251 19.66 -9.38 4.45
N THR A 252 19.50 -10.67 4.76
CA THR A 252 20.62 -11.62 4.83
C THR A 252 20.92 -12.28 3.49
N LEU A 253 20.06 -12.09 2.50
CA LEU A 253 20.22 -12.63 1.15
C LEU A 253 21.21 -11.80 0.32
N THR A 254 21.70 -12.41 -0.75
CA THR A 254 22.43 -11.74 -1.83
C THR A 254 21.52 -11.51 -3.05
N LEU A 255 21.96 -10.68 -4.00
CA LEU A 255 21.22 -10.50 -5.26
C LEU A 255 21.11 -11.81 -6.06
N ASP A 256 22.13 -12.67 -6.00
CA ASP A 256 22.10 -13.98 -6.67
C ASP A 256 21.09 -14.94 -6.02
N ASP A 257 20.90 -14.83 -4.70
CA ASP A 257 19.84 -15.57 -4.01
C ASP A 257 18.45 -15.16 -4.48
N LEU A 258 18.29 -13.94 -5.01
CA LEU A 258 17.05 -13.46 -5.61
C LEU A 258 16.94 -13.84 -7.09
N ALA A 259 17.72 -14.78 -7.63
CA ALA A 259 17.52 -15.20 -9.02
C ALA A 259 16.14 -15.87 -9.25
N CYS A 260 15.52 -15.55 -10.39
CA CYS A 260 14.39 -16.28 -10.94
C CYS A 260 14.85 -17.51 -11.72
N LEU A 261 14.05 -18.56 -11.70
CA LEU A 261 14.32 -19.76 -12.50
C LEU A 261 14.24 -19.42 -14.00
N PRO A 262 15.16 -19.94 -14.83
CA PRO A 262 15.12 -19.75 -16.27
C PRO A 262 13.90 -20.45 -16.86
N VAL A 263 13.17 -19.77 -17.73
CA VAL A 263 12.09 -20.31 -18.54
C VAL A 263 12.65 -20.61 -19.93
N VAL A 264 12.65 -21.89 -20.32
CA VAL A 264 13.20 -22.37 -21.60
C VAL A 264 12.07 -22.80 -22.53
N THR A 265 12.06 -22.31 -23.77
CA THR A 265 11.02 -22.62 -24.76
C THR A 265 11.61 -22.92 -26.15
N PRO A 266 11.20 -24.00 -26.84
CA PRO A 266 10.35 -25.08 -26.33
C PRO A 266 11.08 -25.96 -25.31
N GLU A 267 10.38 -26.51 -24.31
CA GLU A 267 10.97 -27.43 -23.32
C GLU A 267 11.47 -28.74 -23.98
N THR A 268 10.81 -29.16 -25.05
CA THR A 268 11.22 -30.30 -25.89
C THR A 268 11.01 -29.98 -27.36
N SER A 269 12.02 -30.21 -28.20
CA SER A 269 11.92 -30.13 -29.65
C SER A 269 12.27 -31.47 -30.30
N TYR A 270 11.50 -31.88 -31.29
CA TYR A 270 11.76 -33.06 -32.11
C TYR A 270 11.55 -32.70 -33.58
N ARG A 271 12.52 -33.08 -34.41
CA ARG A 271 12.54 -32.80 -35.85
C ARG A 271 13.13 -34.01 -36.56
N GLU A 272 12.46 -34.47 -37.60
CA GLU A 272 12.94 -35.52 -38.50
C GLU A 272 13.23 -34.89 -39.87
N ILE A 273 14.32 -35.30 -40.50
CA ILE A 273 14.84 -34.67 -41.72
C ILE A 273 15.50 -35.70 -42.63
N ALA A 274 15.35 -35.53 -43.93
CA ALA A 274 15.99 -36.37 -44.94
C ALA A 274 17.52 -36.14 -44.98
N GLU A 275 18.26 -37.18 -45.37
CA GLU A 275 19.71 -37.15 -45.49
C GLU A 275 20.21 -36.02 -46.42
N GLY A 276 21.37 -35.45 -46.07
CA GLY A 276 22.00 -34.34 -46.78
C GLY A 276 21.31 -32.98 -46.62
N ARG A 277 20.25 -32.88 -45.80
CA ARG A 277 19.55 -31.62 -45.55
C ARG A 277 20.02 -30.98 -44.23
N ASN A 278 19.73 -29.69 -44.09
CA ASN A 278 20.13 -28.90 -42.93
C ASN A 278 18.97 -28.77 -41.96
N ILE A 279 19.27 -28.78 -40.66
CA ILE A 279 18.28 -28.64 -39.59
C ILE A 279 18.69 -27.53 -38.62
N SER A 280 17.66 -26.87 -38.08
CA SER A 280 17.78 -25.84 -37.05
C SER A 280 17.03 -26.30 -35.81
N LEU A 281 17.66 -26.16 -34.64
CA LEU A 281 17.02 -26.29 -33.34
C LEU A 281 17.04 -24.95 -32.64
N ASP A 282 15.85 -24.41 -32.39
CA ASP A 282 15.66 -23.13 -31.71
C ASP A 282 15.42 -23.32 -30.21
N CYS A 283 16.02 -22.44 -29.42
CA CYS A 283 15.83 -22.34 -27.99
C CYS A 283 15.72 -20.87 -27.57
N ARG A 284 14.71 -20.53 -26.77
CA ARG A 284 14.54 -19.22 -26.15
C ARG A 284 14.57 -19.36 -24.64
N ILE A 285 15.45 -18.61 -23.99
CA ILE A 285 15.67 -18.66 -22.54
C ILE A 285 15.44 -17.27 -21.95
N ALA A 286 14.48 -17.17 -21.03
CA ALA A 286 14.24 -15.97 -20.23
C ALA A 286 14.60 -16.25 -18.78
N ALA A 287 15.55 -15.51 -18.21
CA ALA A 287 15.97 -15.64 -16.82
C ALA A 287 16.43 -14.29 -16.27
N ILE A 288 16.34 -14.13 -14.95
CA ILE A 288 16.92 -12.98 -14.25
C ILE A 288 17.75 -13.53 -13.07
N PRO A 289 19.07 -13.29 -13.01
CA PRO A 289 19.89 -12.52 -13.96
C PRO A 289 19.98 -13.18 -15.34
N GLU A 290 20.55 -12.47 -16.33
CA GLU A 290 20.65 -12.97 -17.71
C GLU A 290 21.27 -14.38 -17.77
N PRO A 291 20.66 -15.31 -18.52
CA PRO A 291 21.12 -16.69 -18.57
C PRO A 291 22.36 -16.85 -19.46
N THR A 292 23.21 -17.81 -19.10
CA THR A 292 24.23 -18.36 -20.01
C THR A 292 23.66 -19.56 -20.76
N VAL A 293 23.81 -19.56 -22.10
CA VAL A 293 23.24 -20.59 -22.97
C VAL A 293 24.37 -21.45 -23.54
N ALA A 294 24.21 -22.77 -23.43
CA ALA A 294 25.14 -23.74 -23.99
C ALA A 294 24.37 -24.93 -24.59
N TRP A 295 24.80 -25.39 -25.76
CA TRP A 295 24.31 -26.62 -26.37
C TRP A 295 25.18 -27.80 -25.95
N LEU A 296 24.57 -28.96 -25.68
CA LEU A 296 25.29 -30.17 -25.31
C LEU A 296 24.96 -31.33 -26.25
N PHE A 297 25.96 -32.12 -26.60
CA PHE A 297 25.81 -33.39 -27.30
C PHE A 297 26.49 -34.50 -26.50
N GLN A 298 25.76 -35.56 -26.15
CA GLN A 298 26.26 -36.68 -25.35
C GLN A 298 26.97 -36.24 -24.04
N GLY A 299 26.52 -35.13 -23.44
CA GLY A 299 27.07 -34.58 -22.21
C GLY A 299 28.28 -33.66 -22.37
N GLN A 300 28.76 -33.41 -23.60
CA GLN A 300 29.82 -32.45 -23.88
C GLN A 300 29.26 -31.13 -24.43
N VAL A 301 29.82 -30.01 -23.98
CA VAL A 301 29.44 -28.68 -24.48
C VAL A 301 29.95 -28.50 -25.91
N LEU A 302 29.06 -28.07 -26.80
CA LEU A 302 29.37 -27.76 -28.19
C LEU A 302 29.98 -26.36 -28.30
N LEU A 303 31.04 -26.25 -29.09
CA LEU A 303 31.60 -25.00 -29.59
C LEU A 303 31.25 -24.83 -31.07
N ASN A 304 31.32 -23.61 -31.60
CA ASN A 304 31.24 -23.42 -33.06
C ASN A 304 32.30 -24.25 -33.77
N ASP A 305 31.93 -24.87 -34.89
CA ASP A 305 32.75 -25.81 -35.65
C ASP A 305 33.04 -27.16 -34.97
N SER A 306 32.31 -27.54 -33.91
CA SER A 306 32.49 -28.87 -33.30
C SER A 306 32.10 -29.98 -34.29
N LEU A 307 32.97 -30.98 -34.46
CA LEU A 307 32.73 -32.15 -35.31
C LEU A 307 32.05 -33.26 -34.51
N LEU A 308 30.78 -33.54 -34.81
CA LEU A 308 30.02 -34.62 -34.16
C LEU A 308 30.25 -35.99 -34.83
N SER A 309 30.45 -36.00 -36.14
CA SER A 309 30.83 -37.15 -36.96
C SER A 309 31.58 -36.68 -38.21
N PRO A 310 32.21 -37.57 -39.00
CA PRO A 310 32.73 -37.21 -40.31
C PRO A 310 31.60 -36.55 -41.12
N ASN A 311 31.88 -35.39 -41.71
CA ASN A 311 30.96 -34.56 -42.52
C ASN A 311 29.85 -33.80 -41.77
N LEU A 312 29.71 -33.94 -40.46
CA LEU A 312 28.67 -33.25 -39.68
C LEU A 312 29.27 -32.03 -38.99
N HIS A 313 28.87 -30.86 -39.49
CA HIS A 313 29.31 -29.58 -38.97
C HIS A 313 28.15 -28.87 -38.31
N LEU A 314 28.47 -28.14 -37.24
CA LEU A 314 27.49 -27.36 -36.51
C LEU A 314 28.01 -25.95 -36.21
N TYR A 315 27.06 -25.03 -36.19
CA TYR A 315 27.22 -23.70 -35.67
C TYR A 315 26.05 -23.41 -34.75
N TYR A 316 26.30 -22.69 -33.68
CA TYR A 316 25.25 -22.04 -32.94
C TYR A 316 25.58 -20.57 -32.75
N TYR A 317 24.52 -19.78 -32.61
CA TYR A 317 24.64 -18.40 -32.19
C TYR A 317 23.68 -18.15 -31.03
N VAL A 318 23.95 -17.09 -30.28
CA VAL A 318 23.11 -16.60 -29.20
C VAL A 318 22.93 -15.12 -29.45
N ASP A 319 21.70 -14.68 -29.59
CA ASP A 319 21.32 -13.28 -29.73
C ASP A 319 20.27 -12.89 -28.68
N ASP A 320 20.10 -11.58 -28.52
CA ASP A 320 19.12 -11.01 -27.60
C ASP A 320 17.89 -10.58 -28.39
N ILE A 321 16.75 -11.21 -28.10
CA ILE A 321 15.46 -10.89 -28.72
C ILE A 321 14.45 -10.64 -27.60
N ASP A 322 13.92 -9.42 -27.54
CA ASP A 322 12.86 -9.01 -26.59
C ASP A 322 13.19 -9.25 -25.10
N GLY A 323 14.47 -9.13 -24.71
CA GLY A 323 14.92 -9.33 -23.33
C GLY A 323 15.08 -10.80 -22.91
N ALA A 324 15.02 -11.72 -23.87
CA ALA A 324 15.37 -13.13 -23.70
C ALA A 324 16.56 -13.49 -24.61
N LYS A 325 17.36 -14.47 -24.20
CA LYS A 325 18.38 -15.06 -25.07
C LYS A 325 17.69 -16.01 -26.05
N HIS A 326 17.83 -15.76 -27.34
CA HIS A 326 17.51 -16.75 -28.38
C HIS A 326 18.81 -17.41 -28.83
N SER A 327 18.74 -18.72 -29.05
CA SER A 327 19.86 -19.49 -29.59
C SER A 327 19.36 -20.50 -30.59
N GLU A 328 19.99 -20.53 -31.75
CA GLU A 328 19.75 -21.52 -32.79
C GLU A 328 20.99 -22.40 -32.94
N LEU A 329 20.80 -23.72 -32.83
CA LEU A 329 21.78 -24.72 -33.23
C LEU A 329 21.48 -25.16 -34.65
N PHE A 330 22.37 -24.81 -35.58
CA PHE A 330 22.29 -25.16 -36.98
C PHE A 330 23.23 -26.33 -37.29
N ILE A 331 22.69 -27.39 -37.88
CA ILE A 331 23.43 -28.58 -38.25
C ILE A 331 23.25 -28.80 -39.75
N TYR A 332 24.34 -28.94 -40.50
CA TYR A 332 24.31 -29.15 -41.94
C TYR A 332 25.09 -30.39 -42.36
N ASN A 333 24.75 -30.93 -43.53
CA ASN A 333 25.26 -32.20 -44.07
C ASN A 333 24.96 -33.43 -43.18
N ILE A 334 23.73 -33.52 -42.68
CA ILE A 334 23.27 -34.64 -41.85
C ILE A 334 23.31 -35.93 -42.68
N ASN A 335 24.17 -36.88 -42.33
CA ASN A 335 24.32 -38.19 -43.01
C ASN A 335 24.58 -38.11 -44.52
N ALA A 336 25.38 -37.13 -44.97
CA ALA A 336 25.94 -37.17 -46.32
C ALA A 336 27.18 -38.09 -46.32
N ASP A 337 26.95 -39.41 -46.44
CA ASP A 337 28.00 -40.39 -46.77
C ASP A 337 28.38 -40.33 -48.26
#